data_AF-A0A2K4ICG0-F1
#
_entry.id   AF-A0A2K4ICG0-F1
#
_cell.length_a   1.000
_cell.length_b   1.000
_cell.length_c   1.000
_cell.angle_alpha   90.00
_cell.angle_beta   90.00
_cell.angle_gamma   90.00
#
_symmetry.space_group_name_H-M   'P 1'
#
loop_
_entity.id
_entity.type
_entity.pdbx_description
1 polymer ?
#
loop_
_entity_poly.entity_id
_entity_poly.type
_entity_poly.pdbx_seq_one_letter_code
_entity_poly.pdbx_strand_id
1 'polypeptide(L)'
;MTLAADRQPTPQNIRKARKAVNLSETAAGELIYVSRESWRLYEKGDTKIKLGLWELFLFKTGQLWLKPVVEKRPPAIRRGNTKNLRPFTANPLGAE
;
A
#
# COMPACT_ATOMS: atom_id res chain seq x y z
N MET A 1 19.17 18.89 9.53
CA MET A 1 19.29 17.76 8.58
C MET A 1 17.95 17.05 8.55
N THR A 2 17.15 17.29 7.51
CA THR A 2 15.73 16.92 7.45
C THR A 2 15.60 15.47 6.95
N LEU A 3 15.11 14.56 7.80
CA LEU A 3 14.84 13.15 7.49
C LEU A 3 13.55 12.96 6.66
N ALA A 4 13.37 13.73 5.60
CA ALA A 4 12.39 13.41 4.59
C ALA A 4 13.12 12.54 3.56
N ALA A 5 13.14 11.22 3.77
CA ALA A 5 13.51 10.30 2.70
C ALA A 5 12.63 10.64 1.50
N ASP A 6 13.24 11.17 0.43
CA ASP A 6 12.57 11.53 -0.80
C ASP A 6 11.83 10.27 -1.28
N ARG A 7 10.51 10.22 -1.04
CA ARG A 7 9.69 9.04 -1.33
C ARG A 7 9.58 8.78 -2.83
N GLN A 8 10.09 9.71 -3.64
CA GLN A 8 10.09 9.63 -5.09
C GLN A 8 11.37 8.92 -5.53
N PRO A 9 11.26 7.84 -6.32
CA PRO A 9 12.44 7.15 -6.80
C PRO A 9 13.18 8.03 -7.81
N THR A 10 14.50 8.14 -7.64
CA THR A 10 15.35 8.80 -8.63
C THR A 10 15.45 7.95 -9.90
N PRO A 11 15.71 8.55 -11.08
CA PRO A 11 15.84 7.81 -12.33
C PRO A 11 16.92 6.71 -12.26
N GLN A 12 18.01 6.99 -11.54
CA GLN A 12 19.07 6.01 -11.26
C GLN A 12 18.57 4.84 -10.41
N ASN A 13 17.74 5.10 -9.38
CA ASN A 13 17.15 4.04 -8.56
C ASN A 13 16.20 3.14 -9.36
N ILE A 14 15.37 3.73 -10.24
CA ILE A 14 14.47 2.97 -11.12
C ILE A 14 15.29 2.03 -12.02
N ARG A 15 16.34 2.54 -12.67
CA ARG A 15 17.22 1.75 -13.52
C ARG A 15 17.96 0.65 -12.75
N LYS A 16 18.45 0.96 -11.55
CA LYS A 16 19.14 0.00 -10.68
C LYS A 16 18.19 -1.13 -10.24
N ALA A 17 16.98 -0.80 -9.83
CA ALA A 17 15.96 -1.78 -9.44
C ALA A 17 15.61 -2.71 -10.60
N ARG A 18 15.39 -2.19 -11.81
CA ARG A 18 15.15 -3.04 -13.00
C ARG A 18 16.31 -3.99 -13.27
N LYS A 19 17.55 -3.47 -13.24
CA LYS A 19 18.75 -4.29 -13.46
C LYS A 19 18.92 -5.38 -12.40
N ALA A 20 18.55 -5.11 -11.14
CA ALA A 20 18.64 -6.10 -10.06
C ALA A 20 17.79 -7.35 -10.30
N VAL A 21 16.71 -7.23 -11.08
CA VAL A 21 15.83 -8.36 -11.47
C VAL A 21 15.97 -8.76 -12.93
N ASN A 22 17.01 -8.28 -13.62
CA ASN A 22 17.34 -8.62 -15.02
C ASN A 22 16.17 -8.45 -16.00
N LEU A 23 15.27 -7.48 -15.77
CA LEU A 23 14.15 -7.21 -16.66
C LEU A 23 14.54 -6.28 -17.81
N SER A 24 13.95 -6.50 -18.99
CA SER A 24 14.00 -5.55 -20.10
C SER A 24 13.11 -4.32 -19.81
N GLU A 25 13.34 -3.21 -20.51
CA GLU A 25 12.50 -2.01 -20.37
C GLU A 25 11.02 -2.30 -20.70
N THR A 26 10.77 -3.14 -21.72
CA THR A 26 9.42 -3.56 -22.12
C THR A 26 8.76 -4.37 -21.02
N ALA A 27 9.45 -5.40 -20.50
CA ALA A 27 8.91 -6.25 -19.44
C ALA A 27 8.63 -5.45 -18.16
N ALA A 28 9.49 -4.49 -17.82
CA ALA A 28 9.29 -3.63 -16.67
C ALA A 28 8.06 -2.71 -16.83
N GLY A 29 7.84 -2.16 -18.03
CA GLY A 29 6.64 -1.38 -18.36
C GLY A 29 5.36 -2.20 -18.26
N GLU A 30 5.33 -3.38 -18.89
CA GLU A 30 4.19 -4.30 -18.86
C GLU A 30 3.84 -4.74 -17.43
N LEU A 31 4.85 -4.94 -16.58
CA LEU A 31 4.69 -5.38 -15.19
C LEU A 31 3.91 -4.36 -14.33
N ILE A 32 3.97 -3.07 -14.66
CA ILE A 32 3.18 -2.00 -14.01
C ILE A 32 2.10 -1.40 -14.92
N TYR A 33 1.76 -2.06 -16.02
CA TYR A 33 0.72 -1.65 -16.97
C TYR A 33 0.96 -0.27 -17.61
N VAL A 34 2.22 0.05 -17.95
CA VAL A 34 2.59 1.25 -18.71
C VAL A 34 3.32 0.89 -20.00
N SER A 35 3.35 1.82 -20.96
CA SER A 35 4.11 1.60 -22.20
C SER A 35 5.62 1.58 -21.93
N ARG A 36 6.36 0.88 -22.80
CA ARG A 36 7.84 0.88 -22.79
C ARG A 36 8.41 2.30 -22.83
N GLU A 37 7.79 3.19 -23.61
CA GLU A 37 8.24 4.58 -23.74
C GLU A 37 8.12 5.34 -22.42
N SER A 38 6.98 5.21 -21.72
CA SER A 38 6.81 5.79 -20.38
C SER A 38 7.87 5.28 -19.41
N TRP A 39 8.16 3.98 -19.42
CA TRP A 39 9.24 3.41 -18.61
C TRP A 39 10.60 4.05 -18.90
N ARG A 40 10.94 4.23 -20.19
CA ARG A 40 12.19 4.84 -20.61
C ARG A 40 12.30 6.31 -20.20
N LEU A 41 11.21 7.07 -20.26
CA LEU A 41 11.14 8.46 -19.77
C LEU A 41 11.38 8.53 -18.25
N TYR A 42 10.89 7.54 -17.50
CA TYR A 42 11.17 7.43 -16.06
C TYR A 42 12.64 7.16 -15.77
N GLU A 43 13.29 6.26 -16.52
CA GLU A 43 14.73 5.99 -16.38
C GLU A 43 15.62 7.17 -16.79
N LYS A 44 15.15 7.99 -17.74
CA LYS A 44 15.84 9.21 -18.17
C LYS A 44 15.62 10.39 -17.21
N GLY A 45 14.50 10.40 -16.49
CA GLY A 45 14.09 11.48 -15.59
C GLY A 45 13.30 12.59 -16.26
N ASP A 46 12.91 12.41 -17.53
CA ASP A 46 12.04 13.35 -18.25
C ASP A 46 10.61 13.35 -17.66
N THR A 47 10.20 12.26 -17.02
CA THR A 47 8.92 12.14 -16.33
C THR A 47 9.08 11.46 -14.99
N LYS A 48 8.33 11.92 -13.98
CA LYS A 48 8.30 11.28 -12.66
C LYS A 48 7.34 10.09 -12.67
N ILE A 49 7.79 8.94 -12.20
CA ILE A 49 6.92 7.78 -11.95
C ILE A 49 5.99 8.08 -10.75
N LYS A 50 4.72 7.70 -10.86
CA LYS A 50 3.78 7.79 -9.73
C LYS A 50 4.20 6.81 -8.64
N LEU A 51 4.12 7.23 -7.38
CA LEU A 51 4.51 6.42 -6.22
C LEU A 51 3.81 5.05 -6.19
N GLY A 52 2.50 4.99 -6.43
CA GLY A 52 1.77 3.72 -6.45
C GLY A 52 2.21 2.76 -7.56
N LEU A 53 2.67 3.26 -8.72
CA LEU A 53 3.24 2.42 -9.78
C LEU A 53 4.62 1.91 -9.39
N TRP A 54 5.42 2.75 -8.74
CA TRP A 54 6.72 2.36 -8.24
C TRP A 54 6.62 1.28 -7.14
N GLU A 55 5.70 1.46 -6.19
CA GLU A 55 5.42 0.45 -5.15
C GLU A 55 4.94 -0.85 -5.77
N LEU A 56 4.07 -0.79 -6.79
CA LEU A 56 3.62 -1.97 -7.53
C LEU A 56 4.77 -2.70 -8.21
N PHE A 57 5.71 -1.97 -8.83
CA PHE A 57 6.92 -2.54 -9.42
C PHE A 57 7.73 -3.30 -8.38
N LEU A 58 8.05 -2.65 -7.26
CA LEU A 58 8.86 -3.25 -6.20
C LEU A 58 8.16 -4.44 -5.53
N PHE A 59 6.82 -4.39 -5.39
CA PHE A 59 6.03 -5.50 -4.88
C PHE A 59 6.07 -6.71 -5.81
N LYS A 60 5.78 -6.52 -7.09
CA LYS A 60 5.77 -7.60 -8.11
C LYS A 60 7.15 -8.19 -8.35
N THR A 61 8.22 -7.42 -8.14
CA THR A 61 9.61 -7.87 -8.28
C THR A 61 10.21 -8.43 -6.99
N GLY A 62 9.46 -8.43 -5.88
CA GLY A 62 9.92 -8.89 -4.57
C GLY A 62 10.98 -8.01 -3.92
N GLN A 63 11.23 -6.81 -4.46
CA GLN A 63 12.21 -5.85 -3.91
C GLN A 63 11.64 -5.05 -2.73
N LEU A 64 10.31 -4.96 -2.63
CA LEU A 64 9.63 -4.42 -1.45
C LEU A 64 9.24 -5.59 -0.53
N TRP A 65 10.00 -5.79 0.56
CA TRP A 65 9.46 -6.55 1.68
C TRP A 65 8.55 -5.62 2.49
N LEU A 66 7.26 -5.59 2.16
CA LEU A 66 6.28 -5.03 3.09
C LEU A 66 6.06 -6.04 4.21
N LYS A 67 6.61 -5.77 5.39
CA LYS A 67 6.04 -6.35 6.60
C LYS A 67 4.61 -5.83 6.67
N PRO A 68 3.57 -6.68 6.70
CA PRO A 68 2.23 -6.18 6.93
C PRO A 68 2.26 -5.46 8.27
N VAL A 69 2.05 -4.15 8.24
CA VAL A 69 1.77 -3.38 9.45
C VAL A 69 0.37 -3.78 9.85
N VAL A 70 0.25 -4.94 10.49
CA VAL A 70 -0.86 -5.23 11.36
C VAL A 70 -0.63 -4.34 12.58
N GLU A 71 -0.88 -3.04 12.42
CA GLU A 71 -1.05 -2.16 13.55
C GLU A 71 -2.13 -2.84 14.39
N LYS A 72 -1.76 -3.30 15.59
CA LYS A 72 -2.71 -3.85 16.55
C LYS A 72 -3.73 -2.76 16.78
N ARG A 73 -4.86 -2.80 16.05
CA ARG A 73 -5.95 -1.86 16.23
C ARG A 73 -6.26 -1.94 17.73
N PRO A 74 -6.08 -0.85 18.51
CA PRO A 74 -6.40 -0.91 19.92
C PRO A 74 -7.84 -1.42 20.01
N PRO A 75 -8.11 -2.44 20.85
CA PRO A 75 -9.45 -2.99 20.96
C PRO A 75 -10.40 -1.82 21.18
N ALA A 76 -11.49 -1.79 20.42
CA ALA A 76 -12.47 -0.72 20.53
C ALA A 76 -12.83 -0.56 22.01
N ILE A 77 -12.46 0.58 22.61
CA ILE A 77 -12.84 0.89 23.98
C ILE A 77 -14.36 0.96 23.95
N ARG A 78 -15.04 -0.04 24.54
CA ARG A 78 -16.49 -0.05 24.68
C ARG A 78 -16.90 1.09 25.61
N ARG A 79 -17.07 2.30 25.09
CA ARG A 79 -17.67 3.43 25.80
C ARG A 79 -19.19 3.26 25.78
N GLY A 80 -19.67 2.22 26.45
CA GLY A 80 -21.07 2.03 26.77
C GLY A 80 -21.20 1.89 28.28
N ASN A 81 -21.91 2.82 28.93
CA ASN A 81 -22.23 2.69 30.35
C ASN A 81 -23.29 1.58 30.51
N THR A 82 -22.84 0.35 30.76
CA THR A 82 -23.72 -0.82 30.94
C THR A 82 -24.68 -0.67 32.12
N LYS A 83 -24.43 0.29 33.02
CA LYS A 83 -25.32 0.61 34.14
C LYS A 83 -26.72 1.05 33.70
N ASN A 84 -26.87 1.58 32.47
CA ASN A 84 -28.17 2.04 31.95
C ASN A 84 -28.80 1.03 30.98
N LEU A 85 -28.17 -0.13 30.75
CA LEU A 85 -28.80 -1.20 29.99
C LEU A 85 -29.87 -1.83 30.88
N ARG A 86 -31.14 -1.53 30.59
CA ARG A 86 -32.24 -2.29 31.17
C ARG A 86 -32.19 -3.70 30.56
N PRO A 87 -32.23 -4.78 31.37
CA PRO A 87 -32.36 -6.12 30.81
C PRO A 87 -33.64 -6.16 29.97
N PHE A 88 -33.55 -6.73 28.77
CA PHE A 88 -34.72 -7.02 27.98
C PHE A 88 -35.50 -8.13 28.69
N THR A 89 -36.57 -7.76 29.38
CA THR A 89 -37.55 -8.73 29.88
C THR A 89 -38.60 -8.88 28.80
N ALA A 90 -38.62 -10.04 28.14
CA ALA A 90 -39.73 -10.39 27.27
C ALA A 90 -40.98 -10.52 28.16
N ASN A 91 -42.02 -9.71 27.88
CA ASN A 91 -43.33 -9.97 28.47
C ASN A 91 -43.80 -11.32 27.94
N PRO A 92 -44.11 -12.31 28.80
CA PRO A 92 -44.76 -13.51 28.32
C PRO A 92 -46.11 -13.09 27.73
N LEU A 93 -46.29 -13.36 26.44
CA LEU A 93 -47.52 -13.11 25.70
C LEU A 93 -48.69 -13.77 26.45
N GLY A 94 -49.66 -12.95 26.86
CA GLY A 94 -51.05 -13.33 27.11
C GLY A 94 -51.27 -14.58 27.98
N ALA A 95 -51.26 -14.41 29.29
CA ALA A 95 -51.96 -15.32 30.20
C ALA A 95 -53.20 -14.59 30.76
N GLU A 96 -54.24 -14.49 29.92
CA GLU A 96 -55.69 -14.56 30.24
C GLU A 96 -56.52 -14.21 29.00
#